data_AF-A0A172RXI1-F1
#
_entry.id   AF-A0A172RXI1-F1
#
_cell.length_a   1.000
_cell.length_b   1.000
_cell.length_c   1.000
_cell.angle_alpha   90.00
_cell.angle_beta   90.00
_cell.angle_gamma   90.00
#
_symmetry.space_group_name_H-M   'P 1'
#
loop_
_entity.id
_entity.type
_entity.pdbx_description
1 polymer ?
#
loop_
_entity_poly.entity_id
_entity_poly.type
_entity_poly.pdbx_seq_one_letter_code
_entity_poly.pdbx_strand_id
1 'polypeptide(L)'
;MSDGLMLQASLEDKLAECEEAIAGMQTDGRAMAKARSAYRVALAREELRLRLEERLPASMVADVARGDAEVARLKYLLEAAEVAYAASREAVMLRKREADAIREQLQREWTQAGWR
;
A
#
# COMPACT_ATOMS: atom_id res chain seq x y z
N MET A 1 -0.85 37.48 -14.21
CA MET A 1 -1.77 37.29 -13.06
C MET A 1 -2.76 36.14 -13.26
N SER A 2 -3.29 35.91 -14.47
CA SER A 2 -4.19 34.76 -14.73
C SER A 2 -3.51 33.39 -14.52
N ASP A 3 -2.26 33.22 -14.98
CA ASP A 3 -1.58 31.92 -14.95
C ASP A 3 -1.22 31.44 -13.53
N GLY A 4 -0.72 32.35 -12.67
CA GLY A 4 -0.41 32.01 -11.29
C GLY A 4 -1.63 31.60 -10.45
N LEU A 5 -2.82 32.15 -10.72
CA LEU A 5 -4.06 31.74 -10.07
C LEU A 5 -4.49 30.33 -10.52
N MET A 6 -4.29 30.01 -11.81
CA MET A 6 -4.56 28.66 -12.33
C MET A 6 -3.61 27.61 -11.75
N LEU A 7 -2.32 27.96 -11.60
CA LEU A 7 -1.34 27.08 -10.94
C LEU A 7 -1.67 26.87 -9.47
N GLN A 8 -2.15 27.90 -8.77
CA GLN A 8 -2.56 27.78 -7.39
C GLN A 8 -3.76 26.84 -7.24
N ALA A 9 -4.80 26.99 -8.07
CA ALA A 9 -5.93 26.07 -8.09
C ALA A 9 -5.49 24.63 -8.41
N SER A 10 -4.60 24.46 -9.40
CA SER A 10 -4.05 23.13 -9.75
C SER A 10 -3.26 22.48 -8.61
N LEU A 11 -2.56 23.29 -7.80
CA LEU A 11 -1.85 22.80 -6.62
C LEU A 11 -2.83 22.34 -5.54
N GLU A 12 -3.89 23.10 -5.29
CA GLU A 12 -4.94 22.75 -4.33
C GLU A 12 -5.62 21.43 -4.73
N ASP A 13 -5.97 21.28 -6.01
CA ASP A 13 -6.53 20.03 -6.55
C ASP A 13 -5.56 18.85 -6.35
N LYS A 14 -4.26 19.06 -6.59
CA LYS A 14 -3.25 18.01 -6.39
C LYS A 14 -3.03 17.64 -4.94
N LEU A 15 -3.19 18.57 -4.01
CA LEU A 15 -3.14 18.27 -2.58
C LEU A 15 -4.37 17.45 -2.16
N ALA A 16 -5.57 17.77 -2.66
CA ALA A 16 -6.76 16.95 -2.42
C ALA A 16 -6.59 15.51 -2.96
N GLU A 17 -6.05 15.36 -4.17
CA GLU A 17 -5.69 14.05 -4.71
C GLU A 17 -4.66 13.29 -3.84
N CYS A 18 -3.70 13.99 -3.23
CA CYS A 18 -2.75 13.38 -2.30
C CYS A 18 -3.45 12.86 -1.04
N GLU A 19 -4.39 13.62 -0.49
CA GLU A 19 -5.17 13.21 0.69
C GLU A 19 -6.01 11.95 0.39
N GLU A 20 -6.64 11.90 -0.78
CA GLU A 20 -7.38 10.73 -1.25
C GLU A 20 -6.45 9.51 -1.40
N ALA A 21 -5.27 9.69 -2.02
CA ALA A 21 -4.29 8.62 -2.17
C ALA A 21 -3.80 8.08 -0.82
N ILE A 22 -3.63 8.95 0.18
CA ILE A 22 -3.27 8.55 1.56
C ILE A 22 -4.40 7.74 2.19
N ALA A 23 -5.66 8.16 2.02
CA ALA A 23 -6.82 7.43 2.55
C ALA A 23 -6.95 6.04 1.89
N GLY A 24 -6.72 5.95 0.57
CA GLY A 24 -6.63 4.68 -0.16
C GLY A 24 -5.53 3.77 0.41
N MET A 25 -4.32 4.30 0.57
CA MET A 25 -3.19 3.55 1.13
C MET A 25 -3.47 3.03 2.56
N GLN A 26 -4.18 3.79 3.40
CA GLN A 26 -4.60 3.31 4.72
C GLN A 26 -5.56 2.13 4.63
N THR A 27 -6.47 2.15 3.65
CA THR A 27 -7.42 1.06 3.41
C THR A 27 -6.70 -0.21 2.99
N ASP A 28 -5.74 -0.10 2.05
CA ASP A 28 -4.92 -1.22 1.61
C ASP A 28 -4.03 -1.77 2.73
N GLY A 29 -3.47 -0.89 3.56
CA GLY A 29 -2.68 -1.28 4.73
C GLY A 29 -3.49 -2.10 5.73
N ARG A 30 -4.75 -1.72 5.98
CA ARG A 30 -5.68 -2.50 6.82
C ARG A 30 -6.03 -3.84 6.18
N ALA A 31 -6.25 -3.87 4.87
CA ALA A 31 -6.52 -5.11 4.13
C ALA A 31 -5.34 -6.08 4.20
N MET A 32 -4.12 -5.60 3.96
CA MET A 32 -2.88 -6.36 4.10
C MET A 32 -2.72 -6.91 5.52
N ALA A 33 -2.93 -6.08 6.55
CA ALA A 33 -2.84 -6.51 7.94
C ALA A 33 -3.85 -7.61 8.28
N LYS A 34 -5.09 -7.49 7.79
CA LYS A 34 -6.15 -8.49 7.96
C LYS A 34 -5.78 -9.80 7.26
N ALA A 35 -5.33 -9.74 6.01
CA ALA A 35 -4.89 -10.93 5.26
C ALA A 35 -3.71 -11.63 5.96
N ARG A 36 -2.75 -10.85 6.49
CA ARG A 36 -1.59 -11.37 7.22
C ARG A 36 -1.98 -12.09 8.50
N SER A 37 -2.93 -11.52 9.25
CA SER A 37 -3.46 -12.14 10.45
C SER A 37 -4.17 -13.46 10.12
N ALA A 38 -5.05 -13.46 9.11
CA ALA A 38 -5.77 -14.65 8.67
C ALA A 38 -4.82 -15.79 8.24
N TYR A 39 -3.84 -15.48 7.39
CA TYR A 39 -2.82 -16.44 6.96
C TYR A 39 -2.04 -17.02 8.14
N ARG A 40 -1.57 -16.17 9.07
CA ARG A 40 -0.80 -16.64 10.24
C ARG A 40 -1.61 -17.56 11.15
N VAL A 41 -2.87 -17.23 11.38
CA VAL A 41 -3.77 -18.07 12.21
C VAL A 41 -4.05 -19.40 11.51
N ALA A 42 -4.32 -19.39 10.21
CA ALA A 42 -4.57 -20.63 9.45
C ALA A 42 -3.34 -21.53 9.42
N LEU A 43 -2.16 -20.98 9.10
CA LEU A 43 -0.91 -21.73 9.09
C LEU A 43 -0.63 -22.38 10.46
N ALA A 44 -0.75 -21.62 11.55
CA ALA A 44 -0.50 -22.14 12.89
C ALA A 44 -1.50 -23.24 13.30
N ARG A 45 -2.77 -23.11 12.90
CA ARG A 45 -3.79 -24.15 13.13
C ARG A 45 -3.46 -25.42 12.36
N GLU A 46 -3.05 -25.29 11.12
CA GLU A 46 -2.73 -26.44 10.27
C GLU A 46 -1.45 -27.14 10.73
N GLU A 47 -0.41 -26.39 11.10
CA GLU A 47 0.81 -26.95 11.68
C GLU A 47 0.51 -27.74 12.97
N LEU A 48 -0.37 -27.21 13.83
CA LEU A 48 -0.78 -27.88 15.05
C LEU A 48 -1.57 -29.17 14.75
N ARG A 49 -2.52 -29.12 13.81
CA ARG A 49 -3.32 -30.26 13.36
C ARG A 49 -2.42 -31.38 12.84
N LEU A 50 -1.53 -31.07 11.90
CA LEU A 50 -0.58 -32.03 11.32
C LEU A 50 0.36 -32.63 12.38
N ARG A 51 0.77 -31.85 13.39
CA ARG A 51 1.65 -32.33 14.45
C ARG A 51 0.95 -33.25 15.45
N LEU A 52 -0.30 -32.94 15.82
CA LEU A 52 -1.03 -33.65 16.86
C LEU A 52 -1.82 -34.85 16.31
N GLU A 53 -2.49 -34.67 15.18
CA GLU A 53 -3.41 -35.65 14.60
C GLU A 53 -2.66 -36.61 13.68
N GLU A 54 -1.88 -36.08 12.74
CA GLU A 54 -1.13 -36.89 11.76
C GLU A 54 0.26 -37.30 12.25
N ARG A 55 0.71 -36.74 13.38
CA ARG A 55 2.00 -37.04 14.03
C ARG A 55 3.21 -36.90 13.10
N LEU A 56 3.12 -35.99 12.13
CA LEU A 56 4.23 -35.74 11.20
C LEU A 56 5.47 -35.24 11.96
N PRO A 57 6.69 -35.61 11.50
CA PRO A 57 7.92 -35.03 12.02
C PRO A 57 7.93 -33.52 11.87
N ALA A 58 8.48 -32.80 12.85
CA ALA A 58 8.52 -31.33 12.85
C ALA A 58 9.21 -30.74 11.61
N SER A 59 10.15 -31.48 11.01
CA SER A 59 10.81 -31.09 9.75
C SER A 59 9.89 -31.10 8.54
N MET A 60 8.77 -31.85 8.56
CA MET A 60 7.81 -31.95 7.46
C MET A 60 6.56 -31.11 7.65
N VAL A 61 6.15 -30.88 8.91
CA VAL A 61 4.91 -30.16 9.25
C VAL A 61 4.81 -28.82 8.54
N ALA A 62 5.89 -28.03 8.55
CA ALA A 62 5.88 -26.69 7.96
C ALA A 62 5.72 -26.70 6.43
N ASP A 63 6.32 -27.67 5.75
CA ASP A 63 6.23 -27.78 4.29
C ASP A 63 4.84 -28.28 3.86
N VAL A 64 4.29 -29.24 4.59
CA VAL A 64 2.93 -29.76 4.34
C VAL A 64 1.88 -28.69 4.65
N ALA A 65 1.99 -27.99 5.78
CA ALA A 65 1.05 -26.94 6.15
C ALA A 65 0.99 -25.79 5.13
N ARG A 66 2.13 -25.42 4.54
CA ARG A 66 2.17 -24.41 3.47
C ARG A 66 1.55 -24.91 2.15
N GLY A 67 1.51 -26.22 1.94
CA GLY A 67 0.87 -26.87 0.80
C GLY A 67 -0.63 -27.08 0.99
N ASP A 68 -1.17 -26.90 2.21
CA ASP A 68 -2.62 -26.96 2.43
C ASP A 68 -3.34 -25.92 1.57
N ALA A 69 -4.47 -26.34 0.98
CA ALA A 69 -5.19 -25.53 0.00
C ALA A 69 -5.70 -24.21 0.58
N GLU A 70 -6.18 -24.20 1.83
CA GLU A 70 -6.68 -22.97 2.46
C GLU A 70 -5.53 -22.07 2.90
N VAL A 71 -4.47 -22.64 3.49
CA VAL A 71 -3.27 -21.88 3.85
C VAL A 71 -2.62 -21.23 2.63
N ALA A 72 -2.46 -21.97 1.53
CA ALA A 72 -1.93 -21.47 0.27
C ALA A 72 -2.82 -20.37 -0.34
N ARG A 73 -4.15 -20.54 -0.29
CA ARG A 73 -5.11 -19.52 -0.74
C ARG A 73 -4.98 -18.23 0.08
N LEU A 74 -4.87 -18.33 1.41
CA LEU A 74 -4.68 -17.17 2.28
C LEU A 74 -3.33 -16.50 2.06
N LYS A 75 -2.27 -17.27 1.77
CA LYS A 75 -0.95 -16.74 1.39
C LYS A 75 -1.02 -15.94 0.10
N TYR A 76 -1.69 -16.46 -0.93
CA TYR A 76 -1.92 -15.73 -2.17
C TYR A 76 -2.65 -14.40 -1.92
N LEU A 77 -3.72 -14.41 -1.12
CA LEU A 77 -4.46 -13.19 -0.78
C LEU A 77 -3.60 -12.17 -0.02
N LEU A 78 -2.74 -12.63 0.88
CA LEU A 78 -1.78 -11.78 1.56
C LEU A 78 -0.81 -11.14 0.55
N GLU A 79 -0.22 -11.93 -0.35
CA GLU A 79 0.72 -11.43 -1.36
C GLU A 79 0.06 -10.42 -2.30
N ALA A 80 -1.18 -10.68 -2.73
CA ALA A 80 -1.95 -9.72 -3.51
C ALA A 80 -2.17 -8.40 -2.75
N ALA A 81 -2.52 -8.48 -1.46
CA ALA A 81 -2.69 -7.30 -0.62
C ALA A 81 -1.38 -6.54 -0.35
N GLU A 82 -0.25 -7.25 -0.24
CA GLU A 82 1.09 -6.66 -0.13
C GLU A 82 1.47 -5.87 -1.38
N VAL A 83 1.22 -6.44 -2.57
CA VAL A 83 1.44 -5.77 -3.85
C VAL A 83 0.53 -4.54 -3.98
N ALA A 84 -0.75 -4.64 -3.60
CA ALA A 84 -1.68 -3.53 -3.63
C ALA A 84 -1.22 -2.38 -2.71
N TYR A 85 -0.86 -2.69 -1.46
CA TYR A 85 -0.35 -1.69 -0.53
C TYR A 85 0.95 -1.03 -1.03
N ALA A 86 1.86 -1.81 -1.61
CA ALA A 86 3.08 -1.27 -2.22
C ALA A 86 2.75 -0.32 -3.39
N ALA A 87 1.83 -0.68 -4.27
CA ALA A 87 1.39 0.17 -5.37
C ALA A 87 0.77 1.48 -4.87
N SER A 88 -0.10 1.44 -3.86
CA SER A 88 -0.70 2.64 -3.27
C SER A 88 0.32 3.53 -2.59
N ARG A 89 1.37 2.95 -1.98
CA ARG A 89 2.48 3.73 -1.43
C ARG A 89 3.26 4.47 -2.52
N GLU A 90 3.53 3.83 -3.65
CA GLU A 90 4.18 4.48 -4.79
C GLU A 90 3.28 5.56 -5.42
N ALA A 91 1.97 5.33 -5.48
CA ALA A 91 1.00 6.33 -5.96
C ALA A 91 1.02 7.61 -5.10
N VAL A 92 1.06 7.47 -3.76
CA VAL A 92 1.21 8.63 -2.85
C VAL A 92 2.51 9.39 -3.14
N MET A 93 3.62 8.69 -3.37
CA MET A 93 4.89 9.34 -3.69
C MET A 93 4.86 10.06 -5.04
N LEU A 94 4.21 9.48 -6.04
CA LEU A 94 4.01 10.11 -7.34
C LEU A 94 3.20 11.41 -7.21
N ARG A 95 2.07 11.39 -6.49
CA ARG A 95 1.23 12.59 -6.31
C ARG A 95 1.94 13.70 -5.54
N LYS A 96 2.75 13.35 -4.53
CA LYS A 96 3.61 14.34 -3.85
C LYS A 96 4.60 14.99 -4.82
N ARG A 97 5.26 14.22 -5.69
CA ARG A 97 6.17 14.75 -6.71
C ARG A 97 5.46 15.66 -7.71
N GLU A 98 4.24 15.33 -8.12
CA GLU A 98 3.41 16.19 -8.97
C GLU A 98 3.11 17.53 -8.29
N ALA A 99 2.70 17.50 -7.01
CA ALA A 99 2.44 18.72 -6.23
C ALA A 99 3.71 19.58 -6.06
N ASP A 100 4.87 18.95 -5.82
CA ASP A 100 6.15 19.65 -5.73
C ASP A 100 6.52 20.32 -7.06
N ALA A 101 6.33 19.64 -8.20
CA ALA A 101 6.58 20.21 -9.52
C ALA A 101 5.70 21.45 -9.81
N ILE A 102 4.42 21.42 -9.42
CA ILE A 102 3.52 22.58 -9.55
C ILE A 102 3.99 23.72 -8.63
N ARG A 103 4.37 23.41 -7.38
CA ARG A 103 4.89 24.41 -6.43
C ARG A 103 6.15 25.10 -6.98
N GLU A 104 7.06 24.34 -7.57
CA GLU A 104 8.27 24.87 -8.22
C GLU A 104 7.96 25.75 -9.43
N GLN A 105 6.92 25.42 -10.22
CA GLN A 105 6.46 26.27 -11.32
C GLN A 105 5.87 27.58 -10.79
N LEU A 106 4.99 27.51 -9.80
CA LEU A 106 4.39 28.68 -9.17
C LEU A 106 5.46 29.63 -8.61
N GLN A 107 6.47 29.08 -7.91
CA GLN A 107 7.58 29.87 -7.37
C GLN A 107 8.40 30.55 -8.47
N ARG A 108 8.65 29.86 -9.59
CA ARG A 108 9.35 30.44 -10.75
C ARG A 108 8.56 31.59 -11.36
N GLU A 109 7.25 31.43 -11.55
CA GLU A 109 6.39 32.49 -12.08
C GLU A 109 6.36 33.70 -11.16
N TRP A 110 6.27 33.51 -9.84
CA TRP A 110 6.30 34.61 -8.87
C TRP A 110 7.65 35.33 -8.84
N THR A 111 8.75 34.59 -8.97
CA THR A 111 10.10 35.17 -9.02
C THR A 111 10.31 35.94 -10.34
N GLN A 112 9.80 35.44 -11.46
CA GLN A 112 9.88 36.11 -12.76
C GLN A 112 8.94 37.31 -12.89
N ALA A 113 7.80 37.32 -12.19
CA ALA A 113 6.84 38.43 -12.15
C ALA A 113 7.37 39.68 -11.42
N GLY A 114 8.60 39.65 -10.89
CA GLY A 114 9.34 40.85 -10.55
C GLY A 114 8.98 41.48 -9.21
N TRP A 115 8.85 40.67 -8.15
CA TRP A 115 9.02 41.18 -6.79
C TRP A 115 10.43 40.81 -6.29
N ARG A 116 11.31 41.82 -6.29
CA ARG A 116 12.49 41.86 -5.40
C ARG A 116 12.06 42.44 -4.06
#